data_AF-A0A7L2SQK2-F1
#
_entry.id   AF-A0A7L2SQK2-F1
#
_cell.length_a   1.000
_cell.length_b   1.000
_cell.length_c   1.000
_cell.angle_alpha   90.00
_cell.angle_beta   90.00
_cell.angle_gamma   90.00
#
_symmetry.space_group_name_H-M   'P 1'
#
loop_
_entity.id
_entity.type
_entity.pdbx_description
1 polymer ?
#
loop_
_entity_poly.entity_id
_entity_poly.type
_entity_poly.pdbx_seq_one_letter_code
_entity_poly.pdbx_strand_id
1 'polypeptide(L)'
;QFCEVITLSWLKHVSGKVVRIMLDYVDHVKICWKLEAVLKEQELWPDIHFILTNPRSLKHLCRLKIRACMGRLRLRCPVFMTFLPLPNCLKDYILYKEYDLYGQENFTGIY
;
A
#
# COMPACT_ATOMS: atom_id res chain seq x y z
N GLN A 1 17.95 -10.25 -0.04
CA GLN A 1 16.80 -11.11 -0.37
C GLN A 1 15.75 -10.44 -1.28
N PHE A 2 14.89 -9.51 -0.82
CA PHE A 2 13.81 -8.96 -1.69
C PHE A 2 14.35 -8.31 -2.97
N CYS A 3 15.32 -7.40 -2.83
CA CYS A 3 15.93 -6.71 -3.98
C CYS A 3 16.52 -7.70 -5.00
N GLU A 4 17.15 -8.79 -4.56
CA GLU A 4 17.75 -9.77 -5.48
C GLU A 4 16.71 -10.44 -6.36
N VAL A 5 15.53 -10.73 -5.81
CA VAL A 5 14.44 -11.39 -6.53
C VAL A 5 13.71 -10.42 -7.44
N ILE A 6 13.26 -9.27 -6.93
CA ILE A 6 12.42 -8.35 -7.72
C ILE A 6 13.17 -7.69 -8.89
N THR A 7 14.50 -7.69 -8.85
CA THR A 7 15.36 -7.15 -9.91
C THR A 7 15.77 -8.18 -10.96
N LEU A 8 15.34 -9.45 -10.83
CA LEU A 8 15.54 -10.45 -11.87
C LEU A 8 14.85 -10.03 -13.17
N SER A 9 15.45 -10.32 -14.31
CA SER A 9 14.97 -9.88 -15.64
C SER A 9 13.50 -10.20 -15.90
N TRP A 10 13.07 -11.39 -15.52
CA TRP A 10 11.69 -11.88 -15.67
C TRP A 10 10.70 -11.26 -14.68
N LEU A 11 11.16 -10.57 -13.62
CA LEU A 11 10.32 -9.81 -12.68
C LEU A 11 10.48 -8.29 -12.82
N LYS A 12 11.50 -7.83 -13.57
CA LYS A 12 11.83 -6.42 -13.72
C LYS A 12 10.61 -5.59 -14.15
N HIS A 13 9.81 -6.10 -15.08
CA HIS A 13 8.63 -5.44 -15.63
C HIS A 13 7.47 -5.24 -14.64
N VAL A 14 7.42 -6.01 -13.54
CA VAL A 14 6.41 -5.82 -12.47
C VAL A 14 6.95 -5.04 -11.28
N SER A 15 8.26 -4.80 -11.22
CA SER A 15 8.94 -4.21 -10.07
C SER A 15 8.34 -2.86 -9.67
N GLY A 16 8.03 -1.98 -10.63
CA GLY A 16 7.41 -0.69 -10.36
C GLY A 16 6.07 -0.82 -9.65
N LYS A 17 5.16 -1.65 -10.18
CA LYS A 17 3.82 -1.86 -9.61
C LYS A 17 3.90 -2.48 -8.21
N VAL A 18 4.75 -3.51 -8.04
CA VAL A 18 4.92 -4.18 -6.74
C VAL A 18 5.46 -3.21 -5.68
N VAL A 19 6.52 -2.46 -6.01
CA VAL A 19 7.12 -1.51 -5.06
C VAL A 19 6.13 -0.38 -4.74
N ARG A 20 5.42 0.15 -5.74
CA ARG A 20 4.42 1.20 -5.52
C ARG A 20 3.35 0.76 -4.51
N ILE A 21 2.86 -0.48 -4.61
CA ILE A 21 1.89 -1.05 -3.67
C ILE A 21 2.55 -1.26 -2.30
N MET A 22 3.76 -1.83 -2.25
CA MET A 22 4.47 -2.05 -0.98
C MET A 22 4.67 -0.76 -0.18
N LEU A 23 4.91 0.36 -0.86
CA LEU A 23 5.06 1.68 -0.24
C LEU A 23 3.81 2.13 0.53
N ASP A 24 2.63 1.60 0.20
CA ASP A 24 1.41 1.92 0.96
C ASP A 24 1.31 1.16 2.30
N TYR A 25 2.18 0.18 2.54
CA TYR A 25 2.20 -0.64 3.77
C TYR A 25 3.35 -0.31 4.71
N VAL A 26 4.21 0.63 4.34
CA VAL A 26 5.40 1.03 5.10
C VAL A 26 5.39 2.54 5.31
N ASP A 27 6.13 2.99 6.32
CA ASP A 27 6.30 4.42 6.61
C ASP A 27 7.33 5.03 5.65
N HIS A 28 8.53 5.35 6.14
CA HIS A 28 9.65 5.80 5.34
C HIS A 28 10.64 4.64 5.13
N VAL A 29 11.00 4.38 3.87
CA VAL A 29 11.92 3.30 3.51
C VAL A 29 13.00 3.85 2.58
N LYS A 30 14.24 3.47 2.85
CA LYS A 30 15.35 3.69 1.92
C LYS A 30 15.46 2.49 0.99
N ILE A 31 15.40 2.75 -0.31
CA ILE A 31 15.63 1.73 -1.33
C ILE A 31 17.13 1.63 -1.60
N CYS A 32 17.64 0.42 -1.82
CA CYS A 32 19.04 0.22 -2.20
C CYS A 32 19.27 0.61 -3.67
N TRP A 33 20.50 1.02 -3.99
CA TRP A 33 20.88 1.51 -5.32
C TRP A 33 20.51 0.53 -6.47
N LYS A 34 20.60 -0.78 -6.23
CA LYS A 34 20.28 -1.81 -7.24
C LYS A 34 18.80 -1.80 -7.61
N LEU A 35 17.92 -1.70 -6.61
CA LEU A 35 16.49 -1.61 -6.85
C LEU A 35 16.11 -0.23 -7.42
N GLU A 36 16.76 0.83 -6.95
CA GLU A 36 16.55 2.18 -7.49
C GLU A 36 16.87 2.25 -8.99
N ALA A 37 17.98 1.64 -9.43
CA ALA A 37 18.36 1.58 -10.84
C ALA A 37 17.27 0.90 -11.69
N VAL A 38 16.72 -0.21 -11.22
CA VAL A 38 15.62 -0.91 -11.91
C VAL A 38 14.35 -0.07 -11.93
N LEU A 39 14.02 0.61 -10.82
CA LEU A 39 12.82 1.42 -10.69
C LEU A 39 12.85 2.65 -11.59
N LYS A 40 14.02 3.27 -11.81
CA LYS A 40 14.20 4.41 -12.74
C LYS A 40 13.79 4.10 -14.17
N GLU A 41 13.82 2.84 -14.58
CA GLU A 41 13.38 2.39 -15.91
C GLU A 41 11.87 2.11 -15.97
N GLN A 42 11.15 2.16 -14.86
CA GLN A 42 9.72 1.88 -14.79
C GLN A 42 8.90 3.14 -15.03
N GLU A 43 7.75 3.00 -15.69
CA GLU A 43 6.78 4.09 -15.91
C GLU A 43 6.34 4.76 -14.60
N LEU A 44 6.18 3.98 -13.53
CA LEU A 44 5.77 4.47 -12.20
C LEU A 44 6.90 5.15 -11.40
N TRP A 45 8.09 5.30 -11.97
CA TRP A 45 9.22 5.93 -11.28
C TRP A 45 8.89 7.31 -10.68
N PRO A 46 8.25 8.25 -11.40
CA PRO A 46 7.97 9.58 -10.85
C PRO A 46 7.15 9.52 -9.56
N ASP A 47 6.12 8.67 -9.52
CA ASP A 47 5.26 8.48 -8.36
C ASP A 47 6.02 7.84 -7.18
N ILE A 48 6.81 6.80 -7.47
CA ILE A 48 7.63 6.11 -6.47
C ILE A 48 8.66 7.08 -5.89
N HIS A 49 9.38 7.80 -6.76
CA HIS A 49 10.39 8.77 -6.36
C HIS A 49 9.79 9.89 -5.50
N PHE A 50 8.60 10.39 -5.87
CA PHE A 50 7.88 11.38 -5.07
C PHE A 50 7.60 10.85 -3.65
N ILE A 51 7.12 9.61 -3.52
CA ILE A 51 6.86 8.99 -2.21
C ILE A 51 8.14 8.81 -1.39
N LEU A 52 9.25 8.45 -2.02
CA LEU A 52 10.53 8.19 -1.34
C LEU A 52 11.23 9.47 -0.86
N THR A 53 11.08 10.56 -1.59
CA THR A 53 11.77 11.84 -1.32
C THR A 53 10.97 12.78 -0.43
N ASN A 54 9.67 12.57 -0.29
CA ASN A 54 8.79 13.41 0.52
C ASN A 54 8.33 12.69 1.79
N PRO A 55 8.07 13.44 2.88
CA PRO A 55 7.41 12.88 4.04
C PRO A 55 6.02 12.35 3.66
N ARG A 56 5.64 11.22 4.24
CA ARG A 56 4.30 10.65 4.05
C ARG A 56 3.25 11.55 4.72
N SER A 57 2.06 11.60 4.14
CA SER A 57 0.95 12.36 4.71
C SER A 57 0.55 11.80 6.08
N LEU A 58 0.08 12.66 6.98
CA LEU A 58 -0.41 12.24 8.30
C LEU A 58 -1.51 11.18 8.18
N LYS A 59 -2.38 11.28 7.15
CA LYS A 59 -3.42 10.28 6.86
C LYS A 59 -2.83 8.88 6.69
N HIS A 60 -1.74 8.76 5.93
CA HIS A 60 -1.02 7.49 5.72
C HIS A 60 -0.36 7.00 7.01
N LEU A 61 0.35 7.88 7.73
CA LEU A 61 1.02 7.52 8.99
C LEU A 61 0.01 7.02 10.03
N CYS A 62 -1.13 7.69 10.15
CA CYS A 62 -2.23 7.29 11.02
C CYS A 62 -2.76 5.90 10.64
N ARG A 63 -2.95 5.61 9.35
CA ARG A 63 -3.37 4.28 8.87
C ARG A 63 -2.42 3.19 9.35
N LEU A 64 -1.11 3.40 9.17
CA LEU A 64 -0.10 2.44 9.61
C LEU A 64 -0.14 2.22 11.12
N LYS A 65 -0.23 3.31 11.90
CA LYS A 65 -0.28 3.24 13.36
C LYS A 65 -1.53 2.50 13.85
N ILE A 66 -2.70 2.80 13.30
CA ILE A 66 -3.95 2.11 13.63
C ILE A 66 -3.83 0.62 13.33
N ARG A 67 -3.33 0.26 12.14
CA ARG A 67 -3.14 -1.15 11.75
C ARG A 67 -2.16 -1.88 12.66
N ALA A 68 -1.08 -1.23 13.08
CA ALA A 68 -0.14 -1.79 14.04
C ALA A 68 -0.82 -2.07 15.39
N CYS A 69 -1.65 -1.14 15.89
CA CYS A 69 -2.41 -1.31 17.14
C CYS A 69 -3.49 -2.40 17.04
N MET A 70 -4.12 -2.58 15.88
CA MET A 70 -5.10 -3.66 15.66
C MET A 70 -4.45 -5.03 15.60
N GLY A 71 -3.23 -5.11 15.04
CA GLY A 71 -2.52 -6.37 14.84
C GLY A 71 -3.13 -7.25 13.73
N ARG A 72 -2.39 -8.30 13.35
CA ARG A 72 -2.74 -9.14 12.18
C ARG A 72 -4.07 -9.88 12.33
N LEU A 73 -4.37 -10.39 13.53
CA LEU A 73 -5.57 -11.19 13.77
C LEU A 73 -6.85 -10.36 13.59
N ARG A 74 -6.91 -9.16 14.18
CA ARG A 74 -8.09 -8.28 14.07
C ARG A 74 -8.26 -7.71 12.65
N LEU A 75 -7.16 -7.46 11.95
CA LEU A 75 -7.21 -7.01 10.56
C LEU A 75 -7.71 -8.09 9.58
N ARG A 76 -7.52 -9.38 9.90
CA ARG A 76 -7.96 -10.50 9.06
C ARG A 76 -9.41 -10.90 9.29
N CYS A 77 -9.98 -10.60 10.44
CA CYS A 77 -11.35 -10.97 10.78
C CYS A 77 -12.25 -9.71 10.67
N PRO A 78 -13.12 -9.62 9.63
CA PRO A 78 -13.91 -8.42 9.35
C PRO A 78 -14.82 -7.99 10.50
N VAL A 79 -15.24 -8.94 11.34
CA VAL A 79 -16.08 -8.71 12.51
C VAL A 79 -15.42 -7.71 13.48
N PHE A 80 -14.08 -7.71 13.63
CA PHE A 80 -13.44 -6.71 14.50
C PHE A 80 -13.54 -5.29 13.96
N MET A 81 -13.66 -5.11 12.65
CA MET A 81 -13.82 -3.79 12.04
C MET A 81 -15.22 -3.22 12.27
N THR A 82 -16.25 -4.06 12.47
CA THR A 82 -17.61 -3.58 12.74
C THR A 82 -17.70 -2.93 14.12
N PHE A 83 -16.94 -3.42 15.12
CA PHE A 83 -16.91 -2.88 16.47
C PHE A 83 -16.12 -1.56 16.62
N LEU A 84 -15.34 -1.17 15.62
CA LEU A 84 -14.65 0.13 15.66
C LEU A 84 -15.66 1.27 15.48
N PRO A 85 -15.69 2.27 16.38
CA PRO A 85 -16.56 3.44 16.28
C PRO A 85 -16.00 4.44 15.23
N LEU A 86 -15.79 3.95 14.01
CA LEU A 86 -15.25 4.71 12.88
C LEU A 86 -16.27 4.73 11.73
N PRO A 87 -16.35 5.83 10.96
CA PRO A 87 -17.07 5.87 9.69
C PRO A 87 -16.63 4.78 8.71
N ASN A 88 -17.55 4.30 7.87
CA ASN A 88 -17.27 3.24 6.89
C ASN A 88 -16.12 3.61 5.95
N CYS A 89 -16.06 4.85 5.48
CA CYS A 89 -14.96 5.31 4.62
C CYS A 89 -13.58 5.20 5.29
N LEU A 90 -13.50 5.39 6.61
CA LEU A 90 -12.26 5.19 7.36
C LEU A 90 -11.95 3.71 7.58
N LYS A 91 -12.97 2.88 7.80
CA LYS A 91 -12.81 1.41 7.86
C LYS A 91 -12.26 0.88 6.53
N ASP A 92 -12.84 1.30 5.42
CA ASP A 92 -12.43 0.91 4.07
C ASP A 92 -11.01 1.39 3.76
N TYR A 93 -10.68 2.62 4.15
CA TYR A 93 -9.31 3.14 4.08
C TYR A 93 -8.35 2.29 4.92
N ILE A 94 -8.66 1.95 6.18
CA ILE A 94 -7.78 1.11 7.01
C ILE A 94 -7.57 -0.30 6.40
N LEU A 95 -8.58 -0.83 5.70
CA LEU A 95 -8.58 -2.15 5.07
C LEU A 95 -7.96 -2.21 3.67
N TYR A 96 -7.52 -1.10 3.09
CA TYR A 96 -7.01 -1.07 1.70
C TYR A 96 -8.05 -1.45 0.64
N LYS A 97 -9.34 -1.20 0.90
CA LYS A 97 -10.40 -1.48 -0.08
C LYS A 97 -10.30 -0.65 -1.36
N GLU A 98 -9.58 0.47 -1.33
CA GLU A 98 -9.26 1.25 -2.54
C GLU A 98 -8.43 0.47 -3.58
N TYR A 99 -7.82 -0.65 -3.18
CA TYR A 99 -7.10 -1.58 -4.04
C TYR A 99 -7.84 -2.92 -4.24
N ASP A 100 -9.07 -3.06 -3.72
CA ASP A 100 -9.86 -4.28 -3.88
C ASP A 100 -10.48 -4.32 -5.28
N LEU A 101 -9.82 -5.04 -6.17
CA LEU A 101 -10.23 -5.23 -7.57
C LEU A 101 -11.52 -6.06 -7.71
N TYR A 102 -11.95 -6.78 -6.66
CA TYR A 102 -13.11 -7.66 -6.69
C TYR A 102 -14.30 -7.13 -5.87
N GLY A 103 -14.09 -6.08 -5.06
CA GLY A 103 -15.11 -5.50 -4.18
C GLY A 103 -15.91 -4.34 -4.78
N GLN A 104 -15.63 -3.91 -6.03
CA GLN A 104 -16.26 -2.75 -6.65
C GLN A 104 -17.70 -2.98 -7.17
N GLU A 105 -18.26 -4.18 -7.06
CA GLU A 105 -19.63 -4.47 -7.53
C GLU A 105 -20.76 -3.83 -6.70
N ASN A 106 -20.46 -3.12 -5.61
CA ASN A 106 -21.48 -2.59 -4.69
C ASN A 106 -21.62 -1.05 -4.62
N PHE A 107 -21.02 -0.29 -5.55
CA PHE A 107 -21.16 1.19 -5.59
C PHE A 107 -22.11 1.73 -6.67
N THR A 108 -22.88 0.88 -7.35
CA THR A 108 -24.07 1.31 -8.11
C THR A 108 -25.31 1.06 -7.28
N GLY A 109 -25.64 1.99 -6.39
CA GLY A 109 -26.85 1.89 -5.58
C GLY A 109 -27.17 3.17 -4.82
N ILE A 110 -28.08 3.95 -5.40
CA ILE A 110 -29.01 4.90 -4.76
C ILE A 110 -28.46 6.33 -4.53
N TYR A 111 -28.70 7.19 -5.52
CA TYR A 111 -29.41 8.46 -5.31
C TYR A 111 -30.78 8.34 -6.00
#